data_AF-A0A4S8SM34-F1
#
_entry.id   AF-A0A4S8SM34-F1
#
_cell.length_a   1.000
_cell.length_b   1.000
_cell.length_c   1.000
_cell.angle_alpha   90.00
_cell.angle_beta   90.00
_cell.angle_gamma   90.00
#
_symmetry.space_group_name_H-M   'P 1'
#
loop_
_entity.id
_entity.type
_entity.pdbx_description
1 polymer ?
#
loop_
_entity_poly.entity_id
_entity_poly.type
_entity_poly.pdbx_seq_one_letter_code
_entity_poly.pdbx_strand_id
1 'polypeptide(L)'
;MTTPMTPQSQANPQSSPPRILTAVQTKIAYNVGTLSPTSQKHAQEGLCDGRMSMTRCYKHEDDYYFELQEKIRVKVSDEETPTCSSCSNSDGRACRHIWWVNDQILNTKVAPHDKSRAQYEISRDGQAARENGRASQEKEGEPFMFYDYLDETELPRVAKLGGWWMQDPSDRRDLMLVEQTAANILSAFEPCGILSKQHGQDNFEMLQRESQALFARYRNEMIRQVKSAPFLLIALGVAVPEAERDLLHLTKIHSRIERIFFDFGYWRVIRSPNESNLDATAEALHNEIGYLQSFVLDPRHYGKMGISLQGRIVGILLYTLEQLIVHAADVHDSAAVTTPQYSGLSLKDRSLLHKMIDPTSQSMFALNVLGKLGQEVLHNEMVQEKAERLADLLRNEPVPEVYIQELEKLVGLVR
;
A
#
# COMPACT_ATOMS: atom_id res chain seq x y z
N MET A 1 -63.35 32.31 62.37
CA MET A 1 -61.96 31.81 62.31
C MET A 1 -61.64 31.55 60.86
N THR A 2 -60.87 32.43 60.26
CA THR A 2 -60.38 32.40 58.87
C THR A 2 -59.02 31.71 58.86
N THR A 3 -58.93 30.55 58.21
CA THR A 3 -57.66 29.89 57.89
C THR A 3 -57.17 30.33 56.51
N PRO A 4 -55.85 30.53 56.31
CA PRO A 4 -55.31 31.17 55.11
C PRO A 4 -55.01 30.16 53.98
N MET A 5 -55.17 30.62 52.74
CA MET A 5 -54.67 29.93 51.54
C MET A 5 -53.14 30.03 51.47
N THR A 6 -52.46 28.89 51.34
CA THR A 6 -51.06 28.80 50.92
C THR A 6 -50.98 28.76 49.39
N PRO A 7 -50.11 29.55 48.73
CA PRO A 7 -49.91 29.45 47.29
C PRO A 7 -49.12 28.19 46.93
N GLN A 8 -49.62 27.41 45.96
CA GLN A 8 -48.82 26.39 45.28
C GLN A 8 -47.71 27.09 44.49
N SER A 9 -46.47 26.97 44.96
CA SER A 9 -45.29 27.32 44.19
C SER A 9 -45.14 26.29 43.07
N GLN A 10 -45.37 26.74 41.83
CA GLN A 10 -45.01 25.98 40.62
C GLN A 10 -43.49 25.81 40.60
N ALA A 11 -43.01 24.60 40.88
CA ALA A 11 -41.63 24.25 40.68
C ALA A 11 -41.36 24.17 39.17
N ASN A 12 -40.62 25.14 38.64
CA ASN A 12 -39.95 25.03 37.34
C ASN A 12 -39.09 23.74 37.33
N PRO A 13 -39.03 22.99 36.23
CA PRO A 13 -38.12 21.86 36.11
C PRO A 13 -36.68 22.41 36.10
N GLN A 14 -35.97 22.26 37.22
CA GLN A 14 -34.56 22.60 37.31
C GLN A 14 -33.77 21.69 36.35
N SER A 15 -33.13 22.30 35.34
CA SER A 15 -32.21 21.61 34.44
C SER A 15 -31.09 21.00 35.27
N SER A 16 -30.88 19.69 35.13
CA SER A 16 -29.74 18.99 35.74
C SER A 16 -28.43 19.65 35.30
N PRO A 17 -27.42 19.78 36.18
CA PRO A 17 -26.15 20.41 35.81
C PRO A 17 -25.49 19.67 34.63
N PRO A 18 -24.81 20.39 33.71
CA PRO A 18 -24.15 19.77 32.57
C PRO A 18 -23.10 18.77 33.05
N ARG A 19 -23.19 17.54 32.55
CA ARG A 19 -22.20 16.48 32.81
C ARG A 19 -21.44 16.25 31.51
N ILE A 20 -20.21 16.71 31.44
CA ILE A 20 -19.38 16.60 30.22
C ILE A 20 -18.49 15.36 30.29
N LEU A 21 -18.52 14.53 29.25
CA LEU A 21 -17.60 13.43 29.02
C LEU A 21 -16.75 13.75 27.80
N THR A 22 -15.43 13.54 27.85
CA THR A 22 -14.56 13.68 26.68
C THR A 22 -14.14 12.31 26.20
N ALA A 23 -14.49 11.96 24.96
CA ALA A 23 -14.12 10.67 24.39
C ALA A 23 -12.60 10.52 24.33
N VAL A 24 -12.10 9.39 24.84
CA VAL A 24 -10.67 9.17 25.00
C VAL A 24 -9.96 9.08 23.65
N GLN A 25 -10.60 8.48 22.64
CA GLN A 25 -10.01 8.25 21.33
C GLN A 25 -10.08 9.47 20.41
N THR A 26 -11.26 10.08 20.28
CA THR A 26 -11.52 11.17 19.32
C THR A 26 -11.29 12.56 19.92
N LYS A 27 -11.26 12.66 21.25
CA LYS A 27 -11.20 13.93 22.00
C LYS A 27 -12.44 14.81 21.84
N ILE A 28 -13.55 14.27 21.35
CA ILE A 28 -14.82 14.99 21.24
C ILE A 28 -15.46 15.11 22.63
N ALA A 29 -15.93 16.31 22.97
CA ALA A 29 -16.65 16.56 24.22
C ALA A 29 -18.16 16.36 24.04
N TYR A 30 -18.77 15.61 24.96
CA TYR A 30 -20.18 15.25 24.97
C TYR A 30 -20.88 15.73 26.24
N ASN A 31 -22.03 16.41 26.12
CA ASN A 31 -22.91 16.66 27.25
C ASN A 31 -23.88 15.49 27.43
N VAL A 32 -23.82 14.83 28.58
CA VAL A 32 -24.70 13.70 28.93
C VAL A 32 -25.63 14.02 30.10
N GLY A 33 -25.66 15.28 30.56
CA GLY A 33 -26.42 15.69 31.75
C GLY A 33 -27.93 15.44 31.64
N THR A 34 -28.47 15.47 30.43
CA THR A 34 -29.90 15.26 30.12
C THR A 34 -30.30 13.78 30.02
N LEU A 35 -29.33 12.87 29.99
CA LEU A 35 -29.57 11.44 29.82
C LEU A 35 -29.89 10.73 31.16
N SER A 36 -30.61 9.60 31.09
CA SER A 36 -30.85 8.75 32.26
C SER A 36 -29.54 8.24 32.88
N PRO A 37 -29.50 7.91 34.19
CA PRO A 37 -28.28 7.39 34.83
C PRO A 37 -27.68 6.16 34.12
N THR A 38 -28.53 5.27 33.60
CA THR A 38 -28.10 4.10 32.81
C THR A 38 -27.47 4.50 31.49
N SER A 39 -28.09 5.44 30.75
CA SER A 39 -27.53 5.96 29.50
C SER A 39 -26.23 6.73 29.71
N GLN A 40 -26.12 7.50 30.80
CA GLN A 40 -24.86 8.16 31.19
C GLN A 40 -23.76 7.13 31.46
N LYS A 41 -24.09 6.00 32.10
CA LYS A 41 -23.14 4.92 32.33
C LYS A 41 -22.68 4.27 31.01
N HIS A 42 -23.60 3.97 30.09
CA HIS A 42 -23.24 3.43 28.77
C HIS A 42 -22.41 4.41 27.94
N ALA A 43 -22.72 5.70 28.00
CA ALA A 43 -21.91 6.73 27.36
C ALA A 43 -20.50 6.78 27.95
N GLN A 44 -20.37 6.72 29.28
CA GLN A 44 -19.07 6.66 29.94
C GLN A 44 -18.29 5.39 29.56
N GLU A 45 -18.93 4.22 29.58
CA GLU A 45 -18.32 2.94 29.20
C GLU A 45 -17.86 2.94 27.73
N GLY A 46 -18.66 3.54 26.84
CA GLY A 46 -18.36 3.62 25.41
C GLY A 46 -17.29 4.64 25.06
N LEU A 47 -17.37 5.84 25.62
CA LEU A 47 -16.51 6.98 25.26
C LEU A 47 -15.21 7.04 26.06
N CYS A 48 -15.20 6.57 27.31
CA CYS A 48 -14.09 6.74 28.25
C CYS A 48 -13.40 5.43 28.65
N ASP A 49 -14.16 4.37 28.93
CA ASP A 49 -13.62 3.18 29.59
C ASP A 49 -13.24 2.04 28.62
N GLY A 50 -13.77 2.05 27.40
CA GLY A 50 -13.55 1.01 26.39
C GLY A 50 -12.41 1.31 25.41
N ARG A 51 -11.48 0.35 25.24
CA ARG A 51 -10.60 0.29 24.05
C ARG A 51 -11.26 -0.57 22.97
N MET A 52 -12.33 -0.05 22.38
CA MET A 52 -12.94 -0.67 21.22
C MET A 52 -12.19 -0.25 19.95
N SER A 53 -12.26 -1.08 18.92
CA SER A 53 -11.65 -0.84 17.61
C SER A 53 -12.55 -1.39 16.51
N MET A 54 -12.56 -0.70 15.37
CA MET A 54 -13.32 -1.09 14.19
C MET A 54 -12.53 -2.13 13.40
N THR A 55 -13.15 -3.26 13.08
CA THR A 55 -12.57 -4.29 12.22
C THR A 55 -12.87 -4.01 10.75
N ARG A 56 -14.13 -3.68 10.44
CA ARG A 56 -14.63 -3.36 9.10
C ARG A 56 -15.94 -2.58 9.16
N CYS A 57 -16.28 -1.93 8.05
CA CYS A 57 -17.60 -1.38 7.80
C CYS A 57 -18.09 -1.75 6.39
N TYR A 58 -19.40 -1.77 6.19
CA TYR A 58 -20.01 -2.03 4.88
C TYR A 58 -21.46 -1.55 4.84
N LYS A 59 -21.96 -1.28 3.63
CA LYS A 59 -23.38 -1.08 3.35
C LYS A 59 -23.92 -2.38 2.79
N HIS A 60 -25.02 -2.87 3.32
CA HIS A 60 -25.73 -4.04 2.79
C HIS A 60 -27.20 -3.70 2.71
N GLU A 61 -27.76 -3.77 1.50
CA GLU A 61 -29.08 -3.19 1.19
C GLU A 61 -29.07 -1.69 1.53
N ASP A 62 -30.02 -1.22 2.33
CA ASP A 62 -30.15 0.17 2.75
C ASP A 62 -29.53 0.45 4.12
N ASP A 63 -28.94 -0.56 4.76
CA ASP A 63 -28.39 -0.47 6.12
C ASP A 63 -26.86 -0.38 6.14
N TYR A 64 -26.33 0.36 7.11
CA TYR A 64 -24.90 0.47 7.38
C TYR A 64 -24.48 -0.40 8.55
N TYR A 65 -23.40 -1.14 8.37
CA TYR A 65 -22.89 -2.08 9.36
C TYR A 65 -21.47 -1.74 9.77
N PHE A 66 -21.24 -1.79 11.08
CA PHE A 66 -19.95 -1.53 11.72
C PHE A 66 -19.61 -2.72 12.62
N GLU A 67 -18.53 -3.43 12.29
CA GLU A 67 -18.11 -4.60 13.05
C GLU A 67 -16.87 -4.30 13.89
N LEU A 68 -16.97 -4.52 15.19
CA LEU A 68 -15.90 -4.30 16.15
C LEU A 68 -15.01 -5.54 16.28
N GLN A 69 -13.80 -5.37 16.82
CA GLN A 69 -12.85 -6.48 17.05
C GLN A 69 -13.41 -7.59 17.96
N GLU A 70 -14.35 -7.26 18.85
CA GLU A 70 -15.08 -8.21 19.71
C GLU A 70 -16.15 -9.03 18.95
N LYS A 71 -16.19 -8.96 17.61
CA LYS A 71 -17.23 -9.55 16.73
C LYS A 71 -18.64 -9.03 17.02
N ILE A 72 -18.72 -7.82 17.55
CA ILE A 72 -19.96 -7.11 17.81
C ILE A 72 -20.29 -6.29 16.58
N ARG A 73 -21.53 -6.39 16.11
CA ARG A 73 -22.02 -5.67 14.93
C ARG A 73 -23.01 -4.60 15.38
N VAL A 74 -22.74 -3.36 15.00
CA VAL A 74 -23.67 -2.25 15.13
C VAL A 74 -24.29 -1.99 13.76
N LYS A 75 -25.62 -1.92 13.71
CA LYS A 75 -26.41 -1.59 12.51
C LYS A 75 -26.94 -0.17 12.65
N VAL A 76 -26.76 0.66 11.64
CA VAL A 76 -27.35 2.00 11.52
C VAL A 76 -28.30 1.98 10.33
N SER A 77 -29.56 2.30 10.58
CA SER A 77 -30.68 2.23 9.66
C SER A 77 -31.37 3.59 9.61
N ASP A 78 -32.16 3.83 8.57
CA ASP A 78 -32.90 5.09 8.38
C ASP A 78 -34.01 5.23 9.44
N GLU A 79 -35.03 4.37 9.35
CA GLU A 79 -36.22 4.46 10.18
C GLU A 79 -36.12 3.68 11.51
N GLU A 80 -35.09 2.85 11.69
CA GLU A 80 -34.91 2.03 12.89
C GLU A 80 -33.84 2.58 13.84
N THR A 81 -34.03 2.41 15.15
CA THR A 81 -32.99 2.74 16.13
C THR A 81 -31.75 1.87 15.91
N PRO A 82 -30.52 2.43 15.95
CA PRO A 82 -29.31 1.65 15.74
C PRO A 82 -29.26 0.42 16.66
N THR A 83 -29.00 -0.75 16.11
CA THR A 83 -29.03 -2.01 16.87
C THR A 83 -27.64 -2.58 17.08
N CYS A 84 -27.47 -3.41 18.10
CA CYS A 84 -26.19 -4.02 18.47
C CYS A 84 -26.36 -5.54 18.66
N SER A 85 -25.55 -6.35 17.99
CA SER A 85 -25.68 -7.82 18.03
C SER A 85 -25.49 -8.45 19.41
N SER A 86 -24.75 -7.78 20.31
CA SER A 86 -24.47 -8.27 21.66
C SER A 86 -25.43 -7.72 22.73
N CYS A 87 -26.24 -6.72 22.41
CA CYS A 87 -27.06 -6.01 23.41
C CYS A 87 -28.47 -5.88 22.87
N SER A 88 -29.45 -6.44 23.58
CA SER A 88 -30.86 -6.19 23.29
C SER A 88 -31.16 -4.71 23.59
N ASN A 89 -31.59 -3.96 22.57
CA ASN A 89 -32.09 -2.58 22.70
C ASN A 89 -33.48 -2.54 23.36
N SER A 90 -33.71 -3.32 24.43
CA SER A 90 -35.04 -3.57 24.97
C SER A 90 -35.77 -2.32 25.49
N ASP A 91 -35.06 -1.20 25.68
CA ASP A 91 -35.62 0.05 26.23
C ASP A 91 -35.39 1.30 25.35
N GLY A 92 -35.06 1.13 24.06
CA GLY A 92 -34.76 2.26 23.16
C GLY A 92 -33.58 3.11 23.66
N ARG A 93 -32.51 2.46 24.12
CA ARG A 93 -31.30 3.09 24.67
C ARG A 93 -30.07 2.59 23.93
N ALA A 94 -29.21 3.51 23.51
CA ALA A 94 -27.92 3.16 22.96
C ALA A 94 -27.04 2.46 24.00
N CYS A 95 -26.54 1.27 23.66
CA CYS A 95 -25.54 0.56 24.45
C CYS A 95 -24.15 1.18 24.25
N ARG A 96 -23.16 0.75 25.05
CA ARG A 96 -21.77 1.25 24.96
C ARG A 96 -21.16 1.17 23.54
N HIS A 97 -21.54 0.16 22.75
CA HIS A 97 -21.00 -0.04 21.39
C HIS A 97 -21.57 0.98 20.40
N ILE A 98 -22.86 1.31 20.51
CA ILE A 98 -23.51 2.34 19.67
C ILE A 98 -22.89 3.71 19.99
N TRP A 99 -22.71 4.03 21.27
CA TRP A 99 -22.00 5.24 21.69
C TRP A 99 -20.61 5.36 21.07
N TRP A 100 -19.84 4.27 21.11
CA TRP A 100 -18.50 4.25 20.53
C TRP A 100 -18.53 4.39 18.99
N VAL A 101 -19.39 3.66 18.28
CA VAL A 101 -19.51 3.77 16.80
C VAL A 101 -19.94 5.17 16.39
N ASN A 102 -20.92 5.77 17.07
CA ASN A 102 -21.39 7.12 16.80
C ASN A 102 -20.28 8.16 17.00
N ASP A 103 -19.46 8.02 18.05
CA ASP A 103 -18.28 8.87 18.26
C ASP A 103 -17.28 8.76 17.10
N GLN A 104 -17.05 7.54 16.60
CA GLN A 104 -16.18 7.31 15.44
C GLN A 104 -16.74 7.93 14.17
N ILE A 105 -18.05 7.82 13.90
CA ILE A 105 -18.69 8.46 12.74
C ILE A 105 -18.63 9.99 12.87
N LEU A 106 -19.00 10.53 14.03
CA LEU A 106 -18.97 11.98 14.29
C LEU A 106 -17.56 12.54 14.12
N ASN A 107 -16.53 11.80 14.54
CA ASN A 107 -15.13 12.18 14.37
C ASN A 107 -14.70 12.39 12.91
N THR A 108 -15.39 11.80 11.94
CA THR A 108 -15.16 12.05 10.51
C THR A 108 -15.77 13.36 10.02
N LYS A 109 -16.78 13.88 10.73
CA LYS A 109 -17.47 15.14 10.44
C LYS A 109 -16.83 16.33 11.16
N VAL A 110 -16.39 16.14 12.41
CA VAL A 110 -15.87 17.23 13.25
C VAL A 110 -14.44 17.60 12.88
N ALA A 111 -14.22 18.87 12.55
CA ALA A 111 -12.89 19.39 12.26
C ALA A 111 -11.97 19.28 13.50
N PRO A 112 -10.67 18.97 13.34
CA PRO A 112 -9.75 18.75 14.47
C PRO A 112 -9.71 19.87 15.51
N HIS A 113 -9.90 21.12 15.09
CA HIS A 113 -9.85 22.29 15.97
C HIS A 113 -11.14 22.50 16.79
N ASP A 114 -12.24 21.84 16.43
CA ASP A 114 -13.53 21.97 17.12
C ASP A 114 -13.82 20.82 18.09
N LYS A 115 -13.08 19.72 18.04
CA LYS A 115 -13.31 18.51 18.86
C LYS A 115 -13.39 18.80 20.36
N SER A 116 -12.57 19.71 20.87
CA SER A 116 -12.55 20.11 22.29
C SER A 116 -13.31 21.41 22.59
N ARG A 117 -13.78 22.13 21.56
CA ARG A 117 -14.39 23.46 21.71
C ARG A 117 -15.92 23.41 21.64
N ALA A 118 -16.45 22.51 20.84
CA ALA A 118 -17.87 22.25 20.71
C ALA A 118 -18.28 21.12 21.67
N GLN A 119 -19.50 21.21 22.21
CA GLN A 119 -20.08 20.15 23.03
C GLN A 119 -21.19 19.48 22.24
N TYR A 120 -21.16 18.17 22.15
CA TYR A 120 -22.16 17.40 21.40
C TYR A 120 -23.11 16.66 22.33
N GLU A 121 -24.37 16.54 21.94
CA GLU A 121 -25.36 15.69 22.59
C GLU A 121 -25.76 14.59 21.62
N ILE A 122 -25.55 13.33 21.98
CA ILE A 122 -26.11 12.19 21.23
C ILE A 122 -27.48 11.85 21.83
N SER A 123 -28.45 11.56 20.97
CA SER A 123 -29.80 11.16 21.38
C SER A 123 -29.78 9.89 22.23
N ARG A 124 -30.82 9.68 23.04
CA ARG A 124 -30.90 8.54 23.97
C ARG A 124 -30.76 7.18 23.27
N ASP A 125 -31.33 7.06 22.07
CA ASP A 125 -31.32 5.87 21.22
C ASP A 125 -30.09 5.79 20.29
N GLY A 126 -29.30 6.86 20.19
CA GLY A 126 -28.13 6.95 19.34
C GLY A 126 -28.42 7.24 17.86
N GLN A 127 -29.64 7.61 17.47
CA GLN A 127 -29.94 7.96 16.07
C GLN A 127 -29.33 9.28 15.60
N ALA A 128 -29.22 10.27 16.50
CA ALA A 128 -28.82 11.62 16.14
C ALA A 128 -27.75 12.14 17.08
N ALA A 129 -27.00 13.13 16.60
CA ALA A 129 -26.26 14.02 17.47
C ALA A 129 -26.53 15.48 17.13
N ARG A 130 -26.34 16.33 18.13
CA ARG A 130 -26.55 17.77 18.04
C ARG A 130 -25.33 18.49 18.58
N GLU A 131 -24.87 19.49 17.87
CA GLU A 131 -23.89 20.42 18.42
C GLU A 131 -24.63 21.42 19.32
N ASN A 132 -24.33 21.40 20.62
CA ASN A 132 -24.71 22.48 21.50
C ASN A 132 -23.75 23.63 21.23
N GLY A 133 -24.31 24.78 20.84
CA GLY A 133 -23.55 25.97 20.48
C GLY A 133 -22.47 26.30 21.53
N ARG A 134 -21.36 26.87 21.05
CA ARG A 134 -20.35 27.51 21.92
C ARG A 134 -21.09 28.38 22.92
N ALA A 135 -20.65 28.45 24.18
CA ALA A 135 -21.29 29.16 25.30
C ALA A 135 -21.66 30.65 25.06
N SER A 136 -21.41 31.18 23.86
CA SER A 136 -21.67 32.53 23.38
C SER A 136 -22.62 32.64 22.16
N GLN A 137 -23.20 31.53 21.64
CA GLN A 137 -24.20 31.58 20.55
C GLN A 137 -25.46 30.79 20.92
N GLU A 138 -26.60 31.49 20.99
CA GLU A 138 -27.92 30.98 21.38
C GLU A 138 -28.62 30.09 20.34
N LYS A 139 -27.98 29.77 19.22
CA LYS A 139 -28.55 28.84 18.24
C LYS A 139 -28.08 27.42 18.55
N GLU A 140 -29.00 26.62 19.07
CA GLU A 140 -28.86 25.16 19.05
C GLU A 140 -28.66 24.72 17.60
N GLY A 141 -27.65 23.88 17.34
CA GLY A 141 -27.47 23.29 16.02
C GLY A 141 -28.65 22.39 15.66
N GLU A 142 -28.97 22.27 14.38
CA GLU A 142 -29.93 21.26 13.94
C GLU A 142 -29.42 19.85 14.28
N PRO A 143 -30.29 18.95 14.76
CA PRO A 143 -29.91 17.55 14.94
C PRO A 143 -29.45 16.99 13.60
N PHE A 144 -28.30 16.33 13.58
CA PHE A 144 -27.86 15.57 12.42
C PHE A 144 -28.06 14.08 12.71
N MET A 145 -28.68 13.38 11.76
CA MET A 145 -28.87 11.94 11.84
C MET A 145 -27.60 11.23 11.36
N PHE A 146 -27.20 10.16 12.04
CA PHE A 146 -26.03 9.38 11.61
C PHE A 146 -26.27 8.69 10.28
N TYR A 147 -27.50 8.23 10.03
CA TYR A 147 -27.89 7.60 8.76
C TYR A 147 -27.74 8.58 7.59
N ASP A 148 -28.43 9.73 7.64
CA ASP A 148 -28.39 10.77 6.60
C ASP A 148 -26.95 11.17 6.27
N TYR A 149 -26.10 11.34 7.28
CA TYR A 149 -24.70 11.67 7.06
C TYR A 149 -23.93 10.57 6.30
N LEU A 150 -24.18 9.29 6.62
CA LEU A 150 -23.55 8.15 5.94
C LEU A 150 -24.06 7.99 4.50
N ASP A 151 -25.31 8.38 4.24
CA ASP A 151 -25.89 8.36 2.89
C ASP A 151 -25.40 9.53 2.04
N GLU A 152 -25.52 10.77 2.55
CA GLU A 152 -25.07 11.98 1.85
C GLU A 152 -23.56 12.01 1.59
N THR A 153 -22.75 11.53 2.55
CA THR A 153 -21.28 11.55 2.43
C THR A 153 -20.73 10.31 1.72
N GLU A 154 -21.56 9.27 1.61
CA GLU A 154 -21.21 7.90 1.21
C GLU A 154 -20.23 7.20 2.17
N LEU A 155 -20.55 5.96 2.55
CA LEU A 155 -19.70 5.14 3.44
C LEU A 155 -18.23 5.03 2.99
N PRO A 156 -17.87 4.90 1.69
CA PRO A 156 -16.47 4.88 1.25
C PRO A 156 -15.65 6.08 1.69
N ARG A 157 -16.25 7.27 1.66
CA ARG A 157 -15.57 8.50 2.07
C ARG A 157 -15.43 8.55 3.60
N VAL A 158 -16.48 8.18 4.32
CA VAL A 158 -16.47 8.14 5.80
C VAL A 158 -15.43 7.14 6.30
N ALA A 159 -15.38 5.93 5.73
CA ALA A 159 -14.40 4.91 6.05
C ALA A 159 -12.96 5.40 5.82
N LYS A 160 -12.71 6.10 4.70
CA LYS A 160 -11.41 6.71 4.42
C LYS A 160 -11.00 7.75 5.47
N LEU A 161 -11.93 8.62 5.89
CA LEU A 161 -11.68 9.64 6.92
C LEU A 161 -11.47 9.02 8.30
N GLY A 162 -12.20 7.94 8.61
CA GLY A 162 -12.07 7.18 9.85
C GLY A 162 -10.84 6.27 9.90
N GLY A 163 -10.21 5.98 8.76
CA GLY A 163 -9.14 4.99 8.66
C GLY A 163 -9.66 3.57 8.87
N TRP A 164 -10.84 3.25 8.34
CA TRP A 164 -11.48 1.95 8.48
C TRP A 164 -11.42 1.17 7.17
N TRP A 165 -11.40 -0.16 7.29
CA TRP A 165 -11.43 -1.03 6.13
C TRP A 165 -12.88 -1.28 5.71
N MET A 166 -13.18 -1.14 4.42
CA MET A 166 -14.48 -1.52 3.88
C MET A 166 -14.45 -2.95 3.37
N GLN A 167 -15.39 -3.76 3.85
CA GLN A 167 -15.56 -5.13 3.39
C GLN A 167 -16.95 -5.62 3.77
N ASP A 168 -17.80 -5.91 2.79
CA ASP A 168 -18.97 -6.75 3.02
C ASP A 168 -18.52 -8.21 3.14
N PRO A 169 -18.69 -8.88 4.31
CA PRO A 169 -18.31 -10.28 4.48
C PRO A 169 -19.11 -11.24 3.59
N SER A 170 -20.22 -10.77 3.01
CA SER A 170 -21.10 -11.53 2.12
C SER A 170 -20.74 -11.35 0.64
N ASP A 171 -19.98 -10.30 0.28
CA ASP A 171 -19.50 -10.08 -1.09
C ASP A 171 -18.17 -10.81 -1.32
N ARG A 172 -18.20 -11.78 -2.24
CA ARG A 172 -17.01 -12.53 -2.65
C ARG A 172 -15.94 -11.64 -3.27
N ARG A 173 -16.31 -10.54 -3.94
CA ARG A 173 -15.36 -9.59 -4.55
C ARG A 173 -14.56 -8.87 -3.49
N ASP A 174 -15.20 -8.42 -2.41
CA ASP A 174 -14.54 -7.77 -1.28
C ASP A 174 -13.58 -8.72 -0.57
N LEU A 175 -13.96 -9.99 -0.41
CA LEU A 175 -13.06 -11.02 0.12
C LEU A 175 -11.83 -11.24 -0.76
N MET A 176 -12.00 -11.29 -2.08
CA MET A 176 -10.88 -11.43 -3.03
C MET A 176 -9.98 -10.19 -3.04
N LEU A 177 -10.56 -8.99 -2.94
CA LEU A 177 -9.79 -7.74 -2.88
C LEU A 177 -8.90 -7.69 -1.64
N VAL A 178 -9.39 -8.16 -0.49
CA VAL A 178 -8.61 -8.28 0.75
C VAL A 178 -7.44 -9.25 0.58
N GLU A 179 -7.68 -10.42 -0.04
CA GLU A 179 -6.61 -11.38 -0.34
C GLU A 179 -5.56 -10.81 -1.29
N GLN A 180 -6.01 -10.17 -2.37
CA GLN A 180 -5.13 -9.58 -3.38
C GLN A 180 -4.29 -8.45 -2.78
N THR A 181 -4.90 -7.59 -1.97
CA THR A 181 -4.19 -6.50 -1.29
C THR A 181 -3.13 -7.04 -0.33
N ALA A 182 -3.48 -8.02 0.51
CA ALA A 182 -2.51 -8.66 1.39
C ALA A 182 -1.37 -9.34 0.61
N ALA A 183 -1.70 -10.08 -0.44
CA ALA A 183 -0.72 -10.76 -1.29
C ALA A 183 0.24 -9.75 -1.94
N ASN A 184 -0.29 -8.63 -2.45
CA ASN A 184 0.52 -7.58 -3.06
C ASN A 184 1.47 -6.95 -2.04
N ILE A 185 1.01 -6.63 -0.83
CA ILE A 185 1.88 -6.07 0.22
C ILE A 185 2.97 -7.08 0.62
N LEU A 186 2.60 -8.34 0.81
CA LEU A 186 3.52 -9.39 1.23
C LEU A 186 4.53 -9.79 0.15
N SER A 187 4.19 -9.64 -1.14
CA SER A 187 5.09 -9.94 -2.27
C SER A 187 6.42 -9.17 -2.18
N ALA A 188 6.42 -8.00 -1.54
CA ALA A 188 7.63 -7.23 -1.28
C ALA A 188 8.67 -8.01 -0.45
N PHE A 189 8.25 -9.02 0.33
CA PHE A 189 9.13 -9.88 1.14
C PHE A 189 9.42 -11.24 0.52
N GLU A 190 8.87 -11.53 -0.66
CA GLU A 190 9.13 -12.80 -1.33
C GLU A 190 10.63 -12.99 -1.52
N PRO A 191 11.24 -14.10 -1.04
CA PRO A 191 12.67 -14.31 -1.16
C PRO A 191 13.12 -14.15 -2.62
N CYS A 192 14.18 -13.37 -2.87
CA CYS A 192 14.75 -13.28 -4.21
C CYS A 192 15.17 -14.68 -4.69
N GLY A 193 14.47 -15.24 -5.66
CA GLY A 193 14.98 -16.32 -6.52
C GLY A 193 15.51 -15.69 -7.81
N ILE A 194 16.62 -16.12 -8.39
CA ILE A 194 17.02 -17.49 -8.73
C ILE A 194 18.52 -17.63 -8.40
N LEU A 195 18.92 -18.62 -7.61
CA LEU A 195 20.28 -19.14 -7.74
C LEU A 195 20.38 -19.75 -9.12
N SER A 196 21.28 -19.22 -9.95
CA SER A 196 21.52 -19.83 -11.25
C SER A 196 21.82 -21.32 -11.05
N LYS A 197 21.15 -22.19 -11.83
CA LYS A 197 21.35 -23.65 -11.84
C LYS A 197 22.80 -24.07 -12.15
N GLN A 198 23.69 -23.12 -12.33
CA GLN A 198 24.86 -23.28 -13.18
C GLN A 198 26.09 -23.79 -12.47
N HIS A 199 26.13 -23.89 -11.13
CA HIS A 199 27.31 -24.47 -10.46
C HIS A 199 26.93 -25.15 -9.15
N GLY A 200 26.84 -26.49 -9.17
CA GLY A 200 26.90 -27.44 -8.05
C GLY A 200 26.73 -26.88 -6.64
N GLN A 201 25.55 -26.36 -6.33
CA GLN A 201 25.21 -25.75 -5.05
C GLN A 201 23.85 -26.25 -4.57
N ASP A 202 23.65 -27.58 -4.59
CA ASP A 202 22.41 -28.26 -4.16
C ASP A 202 21.93 -27.80 -2.77
N ASN A 203 22.86 -27.48 -1.87
CA ASN A 203 22.57 -26.95 -0.53
C ASN A 203 21.90 -25.57 -0.58
N PHE A 204 22.29 -24.70 -1.50
CA PHE A 204 21.69 -23.37 -1.63
C PHE A 204 20.33 -23.44 -2.34
N GLU A 205 20.16 -24.34 -3.32
CA GLU A 205 18.85 -24.60 -3.91
C GLU A 205 17.85 -25.13 -2.87
N MET A 206 18.29 -26.07 -2.04
CA MET A 206 17.47 -26.61 -0.96
C MET A 206 17.04 -25.50 0.00
N LEU A 207 17.99 -24.68 0.48
CA LEU A 207 17.71 -23.55 1.37
C LEU A 207 16.77 -22.51 0.71
N GLN A 208 16.91 -22.27 -0.60
CA GLN A 208 16.03 -21.38 -1.34
C GLN A 208 14.60 -21.95 -1.42
N ARG A 209 14.44 -23.24 -1.75
CA ARG A 209 13.13 -23.90 -1.79
C ARG A 209 12.48 -23.91 -0.40
N GLU A 210 13.26 -24.16 0.65
CA GLU A 210 12.78 -24.09 2.03
C GLU A 210 12.34 -22.69 2.41
N SER A 211 13.14 -21.66 2.08
CA SER A 211 12.80 -20.25 2.30
C SER A 211 11.51 -19.85 1.58
N GLN A 212 11.37 -20.24 0.31
CA GLN A 212 10.15 -20.00 -0.47
C GLN A 212 8.94 -20.74 0.11
N ALA A 213 9.10 -21.99 0.52
CA ALA A 213 8.02 -22.76 1.15
C ALA A 213 7.60 -22.18 2.51
N LEU A 214 8.57 -21.76 3.34
CA LEU A 214 8.31 -21.07 4.60
C LEU A 214 7.60 -19.75 4.37
N PHE A 215 8.05 -18.95 3.41
CA PHE A 215 7.40 -17.70 3.04
C PHE A 215 5.98 -17.94 2.53
N ALA A 216 5.76 -18.94 1.68
CA ALA A 216 4.41 -19.29 1.20
C ALA A 216 3.47 -19.67 2.33
N ARG A 217 3.93 -20.46 3.32
CA ARG A 217 3.16 -20.80 4.52
C ARG A 217 2.84 -19.56 5.36
N TYR A 218 3.84 -18.71 5.61
CA TYR A 218 3.66 -17.46 6.34
C TYR A 218 2.67 -16.52 5.63
N ARG A 219 2.84 -16.33 4.32
CA ARG A 219 1.96 -15.52 3.47
C ARG A 219 0.52 -16.01 3.56
N ASN A 220 0.30 -17.31 3.40
CA ASN A 220 -1.04 -17.90 3.46
C ASN A 220 -1.70 -17.73 4.83
N GLU A 221 -0.93 -17.90 5.91
CA GLU A 221 -1.41 -17.66 7.26
C GLU A 221 -1.76 -16.19 7.50
N MET A 222 -0.91 -15.25 7.05
CA MET A 222 -1.20 -13.81 7.15
C MET A 222 -2.44 -13.42 6.35
N ILE A 223 -2.61 -13.92 5.13
CA ILE A 223 -3.82 -13.71 4.33
C ILE A 223 -5.04 -14.25 5.08
N ARG A 224 -4.97 -15.45 5.65
CA ARG A 224 -6.05 -16.04 6.45
C ARG A 224 -6.45 -15.15 7.63
N GLN A 225 -5.47 -14.63 8.36
CA GLN A 225 -5.70 -13.72 9.49
C GLN A 225 -6.36 -12.41 9.04
N VAL A 226 -5.83 -11.80 7.99
CA VAL A 226 -6.38 -10.58 7.38
C VAL A 226 -7.82 -10.76 6.91
N LYS A 227 -8.18 -11.89 6.30
CA LYS A 227 -9.58 -12.16 5.92
C LYS A 227 -10.53 -12.18 7.11
N SER A 228 -10.06 -12.69 8.25
CA SER A 228 -10.84 -12.72 9.49
C SER A 228 -10.91 -11.37 10.21
N ALA A 229 -9.89 -10.54 10.02
CA ALA A 229 -9.72 -9.25 10.69
C ALA A 229 -9.12 -8.22 9.71
N PRO A 230 -9.93 -7.63 8.80
CA PRO A 230 -9.44 -6.77 7.72
C PRO A 230 -8.72 -5.50 8.18
N PHE A 231 -8.95 -5.00 9.40
CA PHE A 231 -8.16 -3.90 9.96
C PHE A 231 -6.64 -4.18 9.95
N LEU A 232 -6.24 -5.47 9.98
CA LEU A 232 -4.85 -5.87 9.85
C LEU A 232 -4.24 -5.47 8.50
N LEU A 233 -5.03 -5.26 7.44
CA LEU A 233 -4.53 -4.71 6.17
C LEU A 233 -4.04 -3.27 6.32
N ILE A 234 -4.75 -2.48 7.12
CA ILE A 234 -4.35 -1.09 7.38
C ILE A 234 -3.04 -1.10 8.15
N ALA A 235 -2.95 -1.92 9.20
CA ALA A 235 -1.71 -2.07 9.98
C ALA A 235 -0.54 -2.57 9.10
N LEU A 236 -0.79 -3.55 8.23
CA LEU A 236 0.21 -4.09 7.31
C LEU A 236 0.65 -3.05 6.28
N GLY A 237 -0.28 -2.27 5.74
CA GLY A 237 0.00 -1.19 4.80
C GLY A 237 0.80 -0.04 5.43
N VAL A 238 0.57 0.27 6.70
CA VAL A 238 1.36 1.25 7.47
C VAL A 238 2.75 0.70 7.81
N ALA A 239 2.85 -0.58 8.18
CA ALA A 239 4.12 -1.22 8.51
C ALA A 239 5.06 -1.34 7.30
N VAL A 240 4.48 -1.46 6.10
CA VAL A 240 5.22 -1.64 4.85
C VAL A 240 4.62 -0.71 3.79
N PRO A 241 4.92 0.60 3.84
CA PRO A 241 4.28 1.56 2.95
C PRO A 241 4.69 1.37 1.49
N GLU A 242 3.88 1.92 0.58
CA GLU A 242 4.00 1.65 -0.86
C GLU A 242 5.36 2.05 -1.43
N ALA A 243 5.88 3.21 -1.05
CA ALA A 243 7.18 3.69 -1.50
C ALA A 243 8.33 2.74 -1.12
N GLU A 244 8.29 2.18 0.09
CA GLU A 244 9.27 1.21 0.58
C GLU A 244 9.14 -0.13 -0.13
N ARG A 245 7.91 -0.55 -0.48
CA ARG A 245 7.69 -1.77 -1.29
C ARG A 245 8.28 -1.61 -2.68
N ASP A 246 8.05 -0.46 -3.31
CA ASP A 246 8.58 -0.14 -4.64
C ASP A 246 10.11 -0.09 -4.63
N LEU A 247 10.70 0.56 -3.63
CA LEU A 247 12.13 0.57 -3.43
C LEU A 247 12.67 -0.85 -3.20
N LEU A 248 12.02 -1.66 -2.37
CA LEU A 248 12.46 -3.03 -2.13
C LEU A 248 12.39 -3.84 -3.42
N HIS A 249 11.32 -3.70 -4.21
CA HIS A 249 11.17 -4.37 -5.50
C HIS A 249 12.31 -4.01 -6.47
N LEU A 250 12.63 -2.72 -6.63
CA LEU A 250 13.75 -2.27 -7.46
C LEU A 250 15.11 -2.79 -6.95
N THR A 251 15.30 -2.82 -5.62
CA THR A 251 16.50 -3.41 -5.01
C THR A 251 16.67 -4.87 -5.43
N LYS A 252 15.57 -5.62 -5.37
CA LYS A 252 15.57 -7.04 -5.72
C LYS A 252 15.89 -7.28 -7.19
N ILE A 253 15.34 -6.47 -8.10
CA ILE A 253 15.70 -6.53 -9.52
C ILE A 253 17.19 -6.24 -9.70
N HIS A 254 17.70 -5.16 -9.10
CA HIS A 254 19.11 -4.80 -9.19
C HIS A 254 20.02 -5.92 -8.70
N SER A 255 19.75 -6.50 -7.52
CA SER A 255 20.55 -7.61 -6.99
C SER A 255 20.50 -8.87 -7.84
N ARG A 256 19.40 -9.14 -8.55
CA ARG A 256 19.35 -10.24 -9.52
C ARG A 256 20.21 -9.94 -10.75
N ILE A 257 20.21 -8.71 -11.25
CA ILE A 257 21.10 -8.29 -12.35
C ILE A 257 22.57 -8.40 -11.92
N GLU A 258 22.96 -7.88 -10.75
CA GLU A 258 24.30 -8.01 -10.19
C GLU A 258 24.71 -9.49 -10.10
N ARG A 259 23.80 -10.36 -9.66
CA ARG A 259 24.06 -11.80 -9.55
C ARG A 259 24.23 -12.46 -10.91
N ILE A 260 23.42 -12.11 -11.91
CA ILE A 260 23.54 -12.64 -13.28
C ILE A 260 24.93 -12.32 -13.84
N PHE A 261 25.41 -11.07 -13.68
CA PHE A 261 26.75 -10.70 -14.13
C PHE A 261 27.86 -11.39 -13.34
N PHE A 262 27.71 -11.53 -12.01
CA PHE A 262 28.66 -12.29 -11.20
C PHE A 262 28.77 -13.75 -11.66
N ASP A 263 27.64 -14.45 -11.85
CA ASP A 263 27.61 -15.84 -12.27
C ASP A 263 28.17 -16.00 -13.70
N PHE A 264 27.89 -15.06 -14.60
CA PHE A 264 28.45 -15.04 -15.94
C PHE A 264 29.97 -14.83 -15.93
N GLY A 265 30.46 -13.85 -15.16
CA GLY A 265 31.88 -13.60 -14.98
C GLY A 265 32.62 -14.79 -14.40
N TYR A 266 32.04 -15.44 -13.39
CA TYR A 266 32.58 -16.67 -12.80
C TYR A 266 32.64 -17.81 -13.83
N TRP A 267 31.54 -18.07 -14.54
CA TRP A 267 31.49 -19.07 -15.61
C TRP A 267 32.59 -18.84 -16.66
N ARG A 268 32.82 -17.59 -17.10
CA ARG A 268 33.86 -17.30 -18.10
C ARG A 268 35.25 -17.78 -17.68
N VAL A 269 35.55 -17.78 -16.38
CA VAL A 269 36.84 -18.19 -15.81
C VAL A 269 36.95 -19.72 -15.66
N ILE A 270 35.88 -20.39 -15.24
CA ILE A 270 35.94 -21.81 -14.82
C ILE A 270 35.29 -22.82 -15.79
N ARG A 271 34.68 -22.34 -16.88
CA ARG A 271 33.91 -23.16 -17.84
C ARG A 271 34.67 -24.32 -18.46
N SER A 272 33.94 -25.39 -18.75
CA SER A 272 34.40 -26.49 -19.61
C SER A 272 34.12 -26.21 -21.11
N PRO A 273 34.85 -26.82 -22.05
CA PRO A 273 34.74 -26.52 -23.50
C PRO A 273 33.35 -26.75 -24.14
N ASN A 274 32.49 -27.54 -23.48
CA ASN A 274 31.17 -27.93 -23.98
C ASN A 274 30.02 -27.23 -23.27
N GLU A 275 30.31 -26.36 -22.28
CA GLU A 275 29.28 -25.65 -21.52
C GLU A 275 29.03 -24.28 -22.16
N SER A 276 27.76 -23.99 -22.48
CA SER A 276 27.30 -22.68 -22.93
C SER A 276 26.40 -22.05 -21.88
N ASN A 277 26.71 -20.82 -21.49
CA ASN A 277 25.91 -20.02 -20.56
C ASN A 277 25.42 -18.70 -21.19
N LEU A 278 25.85 -18.40 -22.41
CA LEU A 278 25.58 -17.09 -23.01
C LEU A 278 24.07 -16.86 -23.22
N ASP A 279 23.37 -17.84 -23.77
CA ASP A 279 21.93 -17.76 -24.05
C ASP A 279 21.10 -17.63 -22.77
N ALA A 280 21.40 -18.47 -21.77
CA ALA A 280 20.71 -18.44 -20.48
C ALA A 280 20.94 -17.11 -19.75
N THR A 281 22.15 -16.55 -19.84
CA THR A 281 22.48 -15.23 -19.27
C THR A 281 21.71 -14.12 -19.98
N ALA A 282 21.67 -14.13 -21.31
CA ALA A 282 20.94 -13.15 -22.10
C ALA A 282 19.43 -13.19 -21.83
N GLU A 283 18.85 -14.38 -21.76
CA GLU A 283 17.43 -14.58 -21.40
C GLU A 283 17.14 -14.06 -19.99
N ALA A 284 18.00 -14.37 -19.01
CA ALA A 284 17.85 -13.89 -17.64
C ALA A 284 17.88 -12.35 -17.57
N LEU A 285 18.81 -11.70 -18.28
CA LEU A 285 18.88 -10.23 -18.35
C LEU A 285 17.64 -9.63 -19.03
N HIS A 286 17.16 -10.22 -20.13
CA HIS A 286 15.93 -9.79 -20.78
C HIS A 286 14.72 -9.86 -19.85
N ASN A 287 14.61 -10.94 -19.06
CA ASN A 287 13.53 -11.09 -18.08
C ASN A 287 13.58 -10.00 -17.00
N GLU A 288 14.76 -9.69 -16.45
CA GLU A 288 14.91 -8.65 -15.43
C GLU A 288 14.63 -7.24 -15.98
N ILE A 289 15.09 -6.92 -17.19
CA ILE A 289 14.73 -5.65 -17.84
C ILE A 289 13.23 -5.61 -18.19
N GLY A 290 12.63 -6.74 -18.56
CA GLY A 290 11.19 -6.86 -18.75
C GLY A 290 10.39 -6.59 -17.47
N TYR A 291 10.88 -7.02 -16.31
CA TYR A 291 10.28 -6.66 -15.01
C TYR A 291 10.39 -5.17 -14.72
N LEU A 292 11.55 -4.53 -14.99
CA LEU A 292 11.67 -3.07 -14.88
C LEU A 292 10.72 -2.34 -15.81
N GLN A 293 10.58 -2.80 -17.06
CA GLN A 293 9.66 -2.21 -18.02
C GLN A 293 8.21 -2.31 -17.52
N SER A 294 7.82 -3.49 -17.01
CA SER A 294 6.49 -3.71 -16.44
C SER A 294 6.24 -2.81 -15.22
N PHE A 295 7.26 -2.61 -14.38
CA PHE A 295 7.20 -1.71 -13.24
C PHE A 295 6.99 -0.24 -13.66
N VAL A 296 7.69 0.22 -14.70
CA VAL A 296 7.55 1.59 -15.24
C VAL A 296 6.19 1.81 -15.90
N LEU A 297 5.67 0.80 -16.59
CA LEU A 297 4.39 0.87 -17.30
C LEU A 297 3.17 0.61 -16.40
N ASP A 298 3.38 0.25 -15.14
CA ASP A 298 2.29 0.02 -14.19
C ASP A 298 1.43 1.30 -14.05
N PRO A 299 0.10 1.21 -14.24
CA PRO A 299 -0.80 2.35 -14.08
C PRO A 299 -0.72 3.06 -12.73
N ARG A 300 -0.24 2.38 -11.68
CA ARG A 300 0.01 2.97 -10.36
C ARG A 300 1.15 3.99 -10.40
N HIS A 301 2.13 3.77 -11.27
CA HIS A 301 3.33 4.60 -11.37
C HIS A 301 3.31 5.57 -12.56
N TYR A 302 2.53 5.27 -13.60
CA TYR A 302 2.50 6.07 -14.82
C TYR A 302 2.14 7.55 -14.55
N GLY A 303 3.07 8.45 -14.83
CA GLY A 303 2.94 9.89 -14.59
C GLY A 303 2.95 10.33 -13.11
N LYS A 304 3.11 9.39 -12.17
CA LYS A 304 3.10 9.63 -10.71
C LYS A 304 4.38 9.21 -10.01
N MET A 305 5.28 8.51 -10.70
CA MET A 305 6.54 8.02 -10.14
C MET A 305 7.44 9.19 -9.74
N GLY A 306 7.84 9.25 -8.48
CA GLY A 306 8.76 10.27 -7.98
C GLY A 306 10.14 10.21 -8.63
N ILE A 307 10.81 11.36 -8.72
CA ILE A 307 12.15 11.54 -9.32
C ILE A 307 13.17 10.55 -8.72
N SER A 308 13.11 10.28 -7.41
CA SER A 308 14.02 9.36 -6.73
C SER A 308 13.89 7.92 -7.22
N LEU A 309 12.66 7.43 -7.43
CA LEU A 309 12.41 6.09 -7.96
C LEU A 309 12.86 6.00 -9.42
N GLN A 310 12.52 6.99 -10.24
CA GLN A 310 12.99 7.06 -11.62
C GLN A 310 14.52 7.08 -11.71
N GLY A 311 15.19 7.88 -10.87
CA GLY A 311 16.66 7.94 -10.82
C GLY A 311 17.28 6.60 -10.43
N ARG A 312 16.61 5.81 -9.59
CA ARG A 312 17.04 4.45 -9.25
C ARG A 312 16.93 3.50 -10.44
N ILE A 313 15.85 3.60 -11.22
CA ILE A 313 15.69 2.81 -12.45
C ILE A 313 16.76 3.19 -13.49
N VAL A 314 17.03 4.48 -13.68
CA VAL A 314 18.15 4.94 -14.53
C VAL A 314 19.47 4.34 -14.04
N GLY A 315 19.74 4.39 -12.75
CA GLY A 315 20.95 3.81 -12.16
C GLY A 315 21.11 2.32 -12.47
N ILE A 316 20.02 1.53 -12.35
CA ILE A 316 20.02 0.11 -12.68
C ILE A 316 20.28 -0.14 -14.17
N LEU A 317 19.64 0.65 -15.05
CA LEU A 317 19.79 0.51 -16.50
C LEU A 317 21.22 0.88 -16.96
N LEU A 318 21.79 1.97 -16.46
CA LEU A 318 23.16 2.37 -16.78
C LEU A 318 24.19 1.38 -16.21
N TYR A 319 23.97 0.89 -14.98
CA TYR A 319 24.78 -0.19 -14.42
C TYR A 319 24.75 -1.44 -15.30
N THR A 320 23.58 -1.83 -15.81
CA THR A 320 23.44 -2.99 -16.70
C THR A 320 24.25 -2.82 -17.99
N LEU A 321 24.22 -1.62 -18.59
CA LEU A 321 25.03 -1.31 -19.77
C LEU A 321 26.53 -1.34 -19.46
N GLU A 322 26.94 -0.77 -18.34
CA GLU A 322 28.33 -0.79 -17.89
C GLU A 322 28.85 -2.23 -17.74
N GLN A 323 28.08 -3.10 -17.09
CA GLN A 323 28.45 -4.50 -16.92
C GLN A 323 28.48 -5.27 -18.24
N LEU A 324 27.61 -4.96 -19.21
CA LEU A 324 27.68 -5.56 -20.54
C LEU A 324 29.00 -5.23 -21.24
N ILE A 325 29.50 -3.99 -21.09
CA ILE A 325 30.79 -3.57 -21.65
C ILE A 325 31.94 -4.30 -20.93
N VAL A 326 31.93 -4.35 -19.60
CA VAL A 326 32.93 -5.09 -18.81
C VAL A 326 33.01 -6.56 -19.25
N HIS A 327 31.88 -7.14 -19.65
CA HIS A 327 31.77 -8.51 -20.12
C HIS A 327 31.68 -8.67 -21.65
N ALA A 328 32.07 -7.66 -22.44
CA ALA A 328 31.91 -7.62 -23.90
C ALA A 328 32.81 -8.60 -24.67
N ALA A 329 33.95 -8.96 -24.09
CA ALA A 329 34.96 -9.79 -24.74
C ALA A 329 34.40 -11.09 -25.32
N ASP A 330 34.86 -11.43 -26.53
CA ASP A 330 34.45 -12.62 -27.27
C ASP A 330 34.73 -13.88 -26.43
N VAL A 331 33.66 -14.63 -26.15
CA VAL A 331 33.67 -15.86 -25.37
C VAL A 331 34.51 -16.95 -26.05
N HIS A 332 34.67 -16.91 -27.37
CA HIS A 332 35.57 -17.79 -28.11
C HIS A 332 37.04 -17.41 -27.89
N ASP A 333 37.39 -16.14 -28.02
CA ASP A 333 38.79 -15.67 -27.97
C ASP A 333 39.32 -15.52 -26.53
N SER A 334 38.43 -15.27 -25.57
CA SER A 334 38.79 -15.12 -24.16
C SER A 334 38.87 -16.46 -23.41
N ALA A 335 38.96 -17.59 -24.12
CA ALA A 335 38.96 -18.92 -23.54
C ALA A 335 40.39 -19.45 -23.35
N ALA A 336 40.71 -19.97 -22.16
CA ALA A 336 41.95 -20.73 -21.95
C ALA A 336 41.97 -22.06 -22.75
N VAL A 337 40.80 -22.53 -23.20
CA VAL A 337 40.60 -23.71 -24.04
C VAL A 337 39.67 -23.35 -25.19
N THR A 338 40.07 -23.65 -26.42
CA THR A 338 39.23 -23.43 -27.62
C THR A 338 37.87 -24.11 -27.46
N THR A 339 36.79 -23.34 -27.63
CA THR A 339 35.40 -23.80 -27.54
C THR A 339 34.86 -24.05 -28.95
N PRO A 340 34.82 -25.31 -29.44
CA PRO A 340 34.52 -25.62 -30.84
C PRO A 340 33.10 -25.19 -31.25
N GLN A 341 32.16 -25.19 -30.30
CA GLN A 341 30.76 -24.83 -30.49
C GLN A 341 30.52 -23.37 -30.93
N TYR A 342 31.48 -22.48 -30.69
CA TYR A 342 31.41 -21.08 -31.12
C TYR A 342 32.21 -20.79 -32.40
N SER A 343 32.92 -21.78 -32.94
CA SER A 343 33.72 -21.62 -34.14
C SER A 343 32.83 -21.33 -35.36
N GLY A 344 33.17 -20.28 -36.11
CA GLY A 344 32.43 -19.87 -37.31
C GLY A 344 31.09 -19.16 -37.05
N LEU A 345 30.68 -18.97 -35.79
CA LEU A 345 29.50 -18.18 -35.44
C LEU A 345 29.78 -16.68 -35.53
N SER A 346 28.77 -15.83 -35.45
CA SER A 346 28.96 -14.36 -35.49
C SER A 346 29.19 -13.77 -34.09
N LEU A 347 29.61 -12.51 -33.97
CA LEU A 347 29.84 -11.85 -32.67
C LEU A 347 28.60 -11.85 -31.76
N LYS A 348 27.40 -11.73 -32.32
CA LYS A 348 26.13 -11.84 -31.59
C LYS A 348 25.90 -13.22 -30.94
N ASP A 349 26.58 -14.26 -31.42
CA ASP A 349 26.49 -15.61 -30.86
C ASP A 349 27.63 -15.89 -29.88
N ARG A 350 28.59 -14.97 -29.78
CA ARG A 350 29.85 -15.15 -29.05
C ARG A 350 30.13 -14.07 -28.00
N SER A 351 29.36 -12.99 -27.96
CA SER A 351 29.52 -11.90 -27.01
C SER A 351 28.16 -11.52 -26.40
N LEU A 352 28.14 -11.34 -25.07
CA LEU A 352 26.92 -10.98 -24.36
C LEU A 352 26.45 -9.59 -24.77
N LEU A 353 27.37 -8.62 -24.88
CA LEU A 353 27.08 -7.26 -25.33
C LEU A 353 26.35 -7.27 -26.69
N HIS A 354 26.92 -7.98 -27.68
CA HIS A 354 26.40 -8.01 -29.05
C HIS A 354 25.11 -8.83 -29.19
N LYS A 355 24.88 -9.77 -28.28
CA LYS A 355 23.60 -10.49 -28.18
C LYS A 355 22.49 -9.60 -27.63
N MET A 356 22.80 -8.77 -26.61
CA MET A 356 21.83 -7.88 -25.98
C MET A 356 21.57 -6.60 -26.80
N ILE A 357 22.56 -6.13 -27.54
CA ILE A 357 22.49 -4.94 -28.40
C ILE A 357 22.63 -5.38 -29.87
N ASP A 358 21.61 -6.07 -30.36
CA ASP A 358 21.58 -6.60 -31.73
C ASP A 358 21.01 -5.56 -32.73
N PRO A 359 21.76 -5.16 -33.78
CA PRO A 359 21.27 -4.25 -34.82
C PRO A 359 20.04 -4.75 -35.58
N THR A 360 19.78 -6.06 -35.56
CA THR A 360 18.64 -6.68 -36.26
C THR A 360 17.38 -6.77 -35.40
N SER A 361 17.51 -6.49 -34.10
CA SER A 361 16.38 -6.47 -33.16
C SER A 361 15.65 -5.13 -33.22
N GLN A 362 14.31 -5.16 -33.18
CA GLN A 362 13.50 -3.96 -32.98
C GLN A 362 13.55 -3.44 -31.53
N SER A 363 14.02 -4.27 -30.59
CA SER A 363 14.12 -3.94 -29.18
C SER A 363 15.47 -3.33 -28.88
N MET A 364 15.50 -2.08 -28.39
CA MET A 364 16.72 -1.40 -27.92
C MET A 364 17.08 -1.77 -26.47
N PHE A 365 16.60 -2.91 -25.97
CA PHE A 365 16.88 -3.45 -24.64
C PHE A 365 16.69 -2.41 -23.52
N ALA A 366 17.76 -1.96 -22.85
CA ALA A 366 17.71 -0.99 -21.77
C ALA A 366 17.18 0.39 -22.20
N LEU A 367 17.43 0.82 -23.45
CA LEU A 367 16.97 2.13 -23.93
C LEU A 367 15.45 2.19 -24.07
N ASN A 368 14.79 1.07 -24.33
CA ASN A 368 13.32 1.00 -24.37
C ASN A 368 12.70 1.43 -23.03
N VAL A 369 13.38 1.11 -21.91
CA VAL A 369 12.93 1.48 -20.57
C VAL A 369 13.34 2.90 -20.24
N LEU A 370 14.59 3.30 -20.56
CA LEU A 370 15.04 4.70 -20.38
C LEU A 370 14.11 5.70 -21.06
N GLY A 371 13.69 5.41 -22.30
CA GLY A 371 12.78 6.28 -23.07
C GLY A 371 11.35 6.40 -22.50
N LYS A 372 11.02 5.69 -21.42
CA LYS A 372 9.74 5.84 -20.69
C LYS A 372 9.87 6.68 -19.43
N LEU A 373 11.08 7.10 -19.05
CA LEU A 373 11.34 7.91 -17.87
C LEU A 373 11.25 9.41 -18.19
N GLY A 374 11.07 10.22 -17.15
CA GLY A 374 10.93 11.67 -17.28
C GLY A 374 12.25 12.35 -17.65
N GLN A 375 12.17 13.36 -18.53
CA GLN A 375 13.32 14.16 -18.96
C GLN A 375 14.06 14.83 -17.79
N GLU A 376 13.35 15.22 -16.73
CA GLU A 376 13.95 15.81 -15.52
C GLU A 376 15.02 14.90 -14.89
N VAL A 377 14.79 13.58 -14.92
CA VAL A 377 15.73 12.59 -14.37
C VAL A 377 16.82 12.28 -15.38
N LEU A 378 16.46 12.14 -16.66
CA LEU A 378 17.40 11.77 -17.73
C LEU A 378 18.42 12.88 -18.03
N HIS A 379 18.01 14.15 -17.94
CA HIS A 379 18.88 15.30 -18.17
C HIS A 379 19.63 15.75 -16.91
N ASN A 380 19.64 14.93 -15.86
CA ASN A 380 20.44 15.18 -14.67
C ASN A 380 21.93 15.08 -15.00
N GLU A 381 22.75 16.01 -14.51
CA GLU A 381 24.19 16.08 -14.81
C GLU A 381 24.94 14.78 -14.51
N MET A 382 24.64 14.11 -13.39
CA MET A 382 25.28 12.83 -13.04
C MET A 382 24.87 11.69 -13.98
N VAL A 383 23.64 11.73 -14.49
CA VAL A 383 23.14 10.75 -15.47
C VAL A 383 23.80 11.00 -16.82
N GLN A 384 23.89 12.25 -17.25
CA GLN A 384 24.55 12.67 -18.48
C GLN A 384 26.03 12.28 -18.49
N GLU A 385 26.78 12.60 -17.43
CA GLU A 385 28.20 12.26 -17.31
C GLU A 385 28.43 10.73 -17.35
N LYS A 386 27.55 9.94 -16.72
CA LYS A 386 27.61 8.47 -16.81
C LYS A 386 27.28 7.96 -18.22
N ALA A 387 26.25 8.51 -18.86
CA ALA A 387 25.85 8.10 -20.20
C ALA A 387 26.89 8.47 -21.26
N GLU A 388 27.53 9.64 -21.15
CA GLU A 388 28.62 10.09 -22.01
C GLU A 388 29.82 9.13 -21.93
N ARG A 389 30.26 8.80 -20.71
CA ARG A 389 31.31 7.78 -20.51
C ARG A 389 30.95 6.43 -21.11
N LEU A 390 29.69 5.98 -20.95
CA LEU A 390 29.22 4.73 -21.54
C LEU A 390 29.20 4.79 -23.07
N ALA A 391 28.78 5.90 -23.65
CA ALA A 391 28.79 6.12 -25.10
C ALA A 391 30.23 6.02 -25.66
N ASP A 392 31.20 6.66 -25.01
CA ASP A 392 32.62 6.56 -25.40
C ASP A 392 33.16 5.14 -25.31
N LEU A 393 32.79 4.40 -24.26
CA LEU A 393 33.17 2.99 -24.13
C LEU A 393 32.52 2.14 -25.23
N LEU A 394 31.23 2.35 -25.53
CA LEU A 394 30.50 1.61 -26.57
C LEU A 394 31.06 1.88 -27.98
N ARG A 395 31.59 3.08 -28.26
CA ARG A 395 32.25 3.39 -29.54
C ARG A 395 33.50 2.54 -29.80
N ASN A 396 34.11 2.00 -28.75
CA ASN A 396 35.27 1.10 -28.88
C ASN A 396 34.85 -0.36 -29.14
N GLU A 397 33.56 -0.67 -29.07
CA GLU A 397 33.00 -2.00 -29.31
C GLU A 397 32.23 -2.04 -30.65
N PRO A 398 32.10 -3.20 -31.31
CA PRO A 398 31.33 -3.35 -32.57
C PRO A 398 29.80 -3.30 -32.36
N VAL A 399 29.31 -2.24 -31.72
CA VAL A 399 27.90 -1.97 -31.41
C VAL A 399 27.27 -1.04 -32.47
N PRO A 400 25.96 -1.12 -32.75
CA PRO A 400 25.32 -0.27 -33.74
C PRO A 400 25.33 1.21 -33.32
N GLU A 401 25.82 2.09 -34.20
CA GLU A 401 25.91 3.55 -33.96
C GLU A 401 24.55 4.17 -33.56
N VAL A 402 23.46 3.67 -34.14
CA VAL A 402 22.08 4.10 -33.82
C VAL A 402 21.76 3.92 -32.32
N TYR A 403 22.32 2.89 -31.68
CA TYR A 403 22.16 2.67 -30.24
C TYR A 403 22.82 3.75 -29.41
N ILE A 404 24.04 4.14 -29.78
CA ILE A 404 24.82 5.17 -29.11
C ILE A 404 24.13 6.52 -29.27
N GLN A 405 23.70 6.85 -30.49
CA GLN A 405 22.98 8.09 -30.78
C GLN A 405 21.66 8.18 -30.00
N GLU A 406 20.90 7.09 -29.90
CA GLU A 406 19.65 7.11 -29.14
C GLU A 406 19.90 7.22 -27.63
N LEU A 407 20.96 6.59 -27.08
CA LEU A 407 21.36 6.79 -25.68
C LEU A 407 21.66 8.26 -25.39
N GLU A 408 22.51 8.89 -26.21
CA GLU A 408 22.91 10.30 -26.05
C GLU A 408 21.72 11.26 -26.18
N LYS A 409 20.83 10.98 -27.13
CA LYS A 409 19.59 11.74 -27.33
C LYS A 409 18.64 11.61 -26.14
N LEU A 410 18.46 10.40 -25.60
CA LEU A 410 17.56 10.16 -24.47
C LEU A 410 17.99 10.90 -23.20
N VAL A 411 19.29 11.05 -22.98
CA VAL A 411 19.84 11.80 -21.83
C VAL A 411 20.09 13.29 -22.12
N GLY A 412 19.76 13.76 -23.33
CA GLY A 412 19.86 15.17 -23.70
C GLY A 412 21.30 15.66 -23.94
N LEU A 413 22.22 14.76 -24.27
CA LEU A 413 23.59 15.10 -24.71
C LEU A 413 23.60 15.63 -26.16
N VAL A 414 22.65 15.20 -26.98
CA VAL A 414 22.46 15.65 -28.37
C VAL A 414 21.06 16.26 -28.51
N ARG A 415 20.97 17.43 -29.16
CA ARG A 415 19.73 18.17 -29.38
C ARG A 415 18.90 17.65 -30.54
#